data_AF-A0A3D5UZT6-F1
#
_entry.id   AF-A0A3D5UZT6-F1
#
_cell.length_a   1.000
_cell.length_b   1.000
_cell.length_c   1.000
_cell.angle_alpha   90.00
_cell.angle_beta   90.00
_cell.angle_gamma   90.00
#
_symmetry.space_group_name_H-M   'P 1'
#
loop_
_entity.id
_entity.type
_entity.pdbx_description
1 polymer ?
#
loop_
_entity_poly.entity_id
_entity_poly.type
_entity_poly.pdbx_seq_one_letter_code
_entity_poly.pdbx_strand_id
1 'polypeptide(L)'
;DQGIMFGYACTETDVLMPSPIYYSHRILKRMAEDRHSGKTPQFEPDAKSQVTMKYENGKPVGVTSVVVSTQHKEGVKQEDLRELVREAVKAELPNGWFPPEEEFYVNPTGMFVIGGPDGDAGLTGRKIIVDTYGG
;
A
#
# COMPACT_ATOMS: atom_id res chain seq x y z
N ASP A 1 -7.43 -16.11 29.92
CA ASP A 1 -7.22 -14.70 29.54
C ASP A 1 -8.58 -14.04 29.39
N GLN A 2 -8.71 -12.77 29.76
CA GLN A 2 -9.93 -11.99 29.48
C GLN A 2 -9.70 -11.23 28.17
N GLY A 3 -10.66 -11.27 27.24
CA GLY A 3 -10.48 -10.66 25.93
C GLY A 3 -11.76 -10.01 25.41
N ILE A 4 -11.57 -8.95 24.61
CA ILE A 4 -12.61 -8.28 23.84
C ILE A 4 -12.21 -8.42 22.37
N MET A 5 -13.16 -8.82 21.53
CA MET A 5 -12.95 -9.05 20.10
C MET A 5 -13.98 -8.29 19.29
N PHE A 6 -13.57 -7.79 18.12
CA PHE A 6 -14.43 -7.05 17.21
C PHE A 6 -14.45 -7.71 15.82
N GLY A 7 -15.66 -7.87 15.28
CA GLY A 7 -15.93 -8.25 13.90
C GLY A 7 -16.46 -7.05 13.12
N TYR A 8 -15.97 -6.83 11.90
CA TYR A 8 -16.48 -5.79 11.01
C TYR A 8 -16.59 -6.29 9.57
N ALA A 9 -17.64 -5.85 8.88
CA ALA A 9 -17.84 -6.09 7.46
C ALA A 9 -18.66 -4.91 6.86
N CYS A 10 -18.39 -4.55 5.61
CA CYS A 10 -19.13 -3.50 4.90
C CYS A 10 -19.17 -3.77 3.40
N THR A 11 -20.16 -3.21 2.69
CA THR A 11 -20.38 -3.47 1.25
C THR A 11 -19.57 -2.55 0.33
N GLU A 12 -18.47 -1.96 0.81
CA GLU A 12 -17.64 -1.06 0.00
C GLU A 12 -16.80 -1.79 -1.04
N THR A 13 -16.52 -3.07 -0.79
CA THR A 13 -15.73 -3.96 -1.65
C THR A 13 -16.45 -5.31 -1.81
N ASP A 14 -16.09 -6.06 -2.83
CA ASP A 14 -16.62 -7.39 -3.13
C ASP A 14 -16.26 -8.43 -2.06
N VAL A 15 -15.16 -8.22 -1.34
CA VAL A 15 -14.71 -9.07 -0.22
C VAL A 15 -15.22 -8.61 1.15
N LEU A 16 -16.17 -7.68 1.17
CA LEU A 16 -16.83 -7.14 2.37
C LEU A 16 -15.90 -6.43 3.37
N MET A 17 -14.80 -5.85 2.90
CA MET A 17 -13.84 -5.08 3.69
C MET A 17 -13.91 -3.57 3.44
N PRO A 18 -13.50 -2.72 4.40
CA PRO A 18 -13.35 -1.28 4.17
C PRO A 18 -12.41 -1.00 3.00
N SER A 19 -12.80 -0.08 2.12
CA SER A 19 -12.02 0.21 0.92
C SER A 19 -10.58 0.72 1.18
N PRO A 20 -10.27 1.54 2.22
CA PRO A 20 -8.90 2.03 2.43
C PRO A 20 -7.91 0.90 2.72
N ILE A 21 -8.23 0.01 3.67
CA ILE A 21 -7.36 -1.11 4.03
C ILE A 21 -7.26 -2.14 2.90
N TYR A 22 -8.38 -2.37 2.21
CA TYR A 22 -8.45 -3.27 1.07
C TYR A 22 -7.45 -2.87 -0.03
N TYR A 23 -7.50 -1.61 -0.49
CA TYR A 23 -6.60 -1.16 -1.55
C TYR A 23 -5.15 -1.06 -1.08
N SER A 24 -4.91 -0.62 0.17
CA SER A 24 -3.56 -0.59 0.74
C SER A 24 -2.91 -1.99 0.73
N HIS A 25 -3.63 -3.02 1.20
CA HIS A 25 -3.15 -4.41 1.16
C HIS A 25 -2.93 -4.92 -0.26
N ARG A 26 -3.86 -4.65 -1.18
CA ARG A 26 -3.76 -5.14 -2.55
C ARG A 26 -2.57 -4.56 -3.28
N ILE A 27 -2.27 -3.27 -3.09
CA ILE A 27 -1.08 -2.62 -3.66
C ILE A 27 0.19 -3.33 -3.20
N LEU A 28 0.37 -3.54 -1.89
CA LEU A 28 1.57 -4.21 -1.37
C LEU A 28 1.65 -5.67 -1.80
N LYS A 29 0.51 -6.38 -1.83
CA LYS A 29 0.45 -7.75 -2.31
C LYS A 29 0.89 -7.84 -3.77
N ARG A 30 0.39 -6.93 -4.63
CA ARG A 30 0.77 -6.86 -6.03
C ARG A 30 2.25 -6.56 -6.22
N MET A 31 2.80 -5.61 -5.47
CA MET A 31 4.24 -5.29 -5.52
C MET A 31 5.09 -6.48 -5.08
N ALA A 32 4.65 -7.23 -4.05
CA ALA A 32 5.33 -8.44 -3.62
C ALA A 32 5.27 -9.56 -4.67
N GLU A 33 4.13 -9.73 -5.37
CA GLU A 33 3.99 -10.68 -6.49
C GLU A 33 4.89 -10.29 -7.67
N ASP A 34 4.94 -9.01 -8.04
CA ASP A 34 5.79 -8.49 -9.11
C ASP A 34 7.29 -8.67 -8.76
N ARG A 35 7.67 -8.51 -7.48
CA ARG A 35 9.02 -8.78 -6.99
C ARG A 35 9.36 -10.28 -7.03
N HIS A 36 8.50 -11.14 -6.46
CA HIS A 36 8.74 -12.59 -6.38
C HIS A 36 8.75 -13.28 -7.74
N SER A 37 7.96 -12.80 -8.69
CA SER A 37 7.95 -13.30 -10.07
C SER A 37 9.17 -12.86 -10.89
N GLY A 38 9.96 -11.91 -10.38
CA GLY A 38 11.07 -11.30 -11.11
C GLY A 38 10.63 -10.29 -12.18
N LYS A 39 9.34 -9.93 -12.25
CA LYS A 39 8.81 -8.91 -13.17
C LYS A 39 9.37 -7.52 -12.85
N THR A 40 9.51 -7.22 -11.56
CA THR A 40 10.09 -5.95 -11.08
C THR A 40 11.29 -6.24 -10.17
N PRO A 41 12.45 -6.60 -10.76
CA PRO A 41 13.64 -6.97 -9.99
C PRO A 41 14.28 -5.80 -9.25
N GLN A 42 13.78 -4.57 -9.42
CA GLN A 42 14.23 -3.36 -8.74
C GLN A 42 13.71 -3.26 -7.31
N PHE A 43 12.55 -3.87 -7.02
CA PHE A 43 11.96 -3.86 -5.68
C PHE A 43 12.69 -4.82 -4.74
N GLU A 44 12.85 -4.37 -3.50
CA GLU A 44 13.34 -5.16 -2.38
C GLU A 44 12.19 -5.42 -1.38
N PRO A 45 12.37 -6.28 -0.35
CA PRO A 45 11.26 -6.80 0.46
C PRO A 45 10.48 -5.80 1.31
N ASP A 46 11.11 -4.74 1.81
CA ASP A 46 10.46 -3.80 2.74
C ASP A 46 9.63 -2.76 1.98
N ALA A 47 8.33 -2.66 2.27
CA ALA A 47 7.44 -1.74 1.61
C ALA A 47 6.26 -1.34 2.52
N LYS A 48 5.76 -0.12 2.29
CA LYS A 48 4.64 0.50 3.00
C LYS A 48 3.74 1.19 2.00
N SER A 49 2.43 1.07 2.20
CA SER A 49 1.43 1.80 1.43
C SER A 49 0.44 2.50 2.34
N GLN A 50 -0.09 3.61 1.86
CA GLN A 50 -1.21 4.33 2.45
C GLN A 50 -2.12 4.81 1.33
N VAL A 51 -3.42 4.62 1.50
CA VAL A 51 -4.45 5.05 0.53
C VAL A 51 -5.44 5.94 1.26
N THR A 52 -5.60 7.16 0.78
CA THR A 52 -6.59 8.10 1.31
C THR A 52 -7.81 8.10 0.41
N MET A 53 -8.93 7.58 0.91
CA MET A 53 -10.16 7.44 0.14
C MET A 53 -11.02 8.71 0.20
N LYS A 54 -11.64 9.06 -0.93
CA LYS A 54 -12.72 10.05 -0.98
C LYS A 54 -14.06 9.35 -0.74
N TYR A 55 -14.82 9.84 0.24
CA TYR A 55 -16.17 9.37 0.52
C TYR A 55 -17.21 10.45 0.26
N GLU A 56 -18.32 10.06 -0.35
CA GLU A 56 -19.52 10.89 -0.47
C GLU A 56 -20.72 10.07 0.03
N ASN A 57 -21.46 10.61 1.00
CA ASN A 57 -22.63 9.96 1.61
C ASN A 57 -22.33 8.53 2.11
N GLY A 58 -21.16 8.34 2.74
CA GLY A 58 -20.76 7.04 3.29
C GLY A 58 -20.37 5.99 2.25
N LYS A 59 -20.17 6.38 0.98
CA LYS A 59 -19.70 5.49 -0.08
C LYS A 59 -18.36 5.95 -0.64
N PRO A 60 -17.42 5.04 -0.93
CA PRO A 60 -16.17 5.41 -1.57
C PRO A 60 -16.45 5.79 -3.03
N VAL A 61 -15.89 6.92 -3.46
CA VAL A 61 -16.09 7.46 -4.81
C VAL A 61 -14.78 7.71 -5.57
N GLY A 62 -13.63 7.52 -4.92
CA GLY A 62 -12.32 7.73 -5.50
C GLY A 62 -11.20 7.71 -4.46
N VAL A 63 -9.97 7.99 -4.90
CA VAL A 63 -8.80 8.14 -4.04
C VAL A 63 -8.33 9.59 -4.12
N THR A 64 -8.08 10.21 -2.97
CA THR A 64 -7.52 11.57 -2.92
C THR A 64 -6.00 11.55 -3.00
N SER A 65 -5.34 10.61 -2.32
CA SER A 65 -3.89 10.46 -2.36
C SER A 65 -3.44 9.02 -2.12
N VAL A 66 -2.27 8.68 -2.67
CA VAL A 66 -1.60 7.40 -2.45
C VAL A 66 -0.16 7.67 -2.08
N VAL A 67 0.31 7.07 -0.98
CA VAL A 67 1.71 7.07 -0.59
C VAL A 67 2.23 5.65 -0.65
N VAL A 68 3.32 5.43 -1.36
CA VAL A 68 4.06 4.18 -1.35
C VAL A 68 5.52 4.47 -1.03
N SER A 69 6.03 3.85 0.02
CA SER A 69 7.46 3.80 0.31
C SER A 69 7.93 2.37 0.12
N THR A 70 8.78 2.13 -0.87
CA THR A 70 9.28 0.79 -1.18
C THR A 70 10.80 0.79 -1.18
N GLN A 71 11.35 -0.23 -0.56
CA GLN A 71 12.76 -0.53 -0.65
C GLN A 71 13.10 -0.91 -2.08
N HIS A 72 14.29 -0.50 -2.54
CA HIS A 72 14.74 -0.74 -3.89
C HIS A 72 16.26 -0.94 -3.95
N LYS A 73 16.72 -1.52 -5.06
CA LYS A 73 18.15 -1.62 -5.35
C LYS A 73 18.81 -0.25 -5.46
N GLU A 74 20.08 -0.20 -5.05
CA GLU A 74 20.90 0.98 -5.24
C GLU A 74 21.01 1.34 -6.73
N GLY A 75 21.04 2.64 -7.04
CA GLY A 75 21.17 3.14 -8.42
C GLY A 75 19.87 3.18 -9.23
N VAL A 76 18.74 2.72 -8.69
CA VAL A 76 17.42 2.90 -9.31
C VAL A 76 17.04 4.38 -9.27
N LYS A 77 16.66 4.96 -10.42
CA LYS A 77 16.20 6.35 -10.49
C LYS A 77 14.81 6.47 -9.91
N GLN A 78 14.56 7.60 -9.24
CA GLN A 78 13.27 7.90 -8.62
C GLN A 78 12.10 7.90 -9.62
N GLU A 79 12.32 8.41 -10.83
CA GLU A 79 11.31 8.44 -11.90
C GLU A 79 10.92 7.03 -12.36
N ASP A 80 11.91 6.17 -12.60
CA ASP A 80 11.68 4.76 -12.97
C ASP A 80 10.93 4.02 -11.85
N LEU A 81 11.33 4.25 -10.59
CA LEU A 81 10.66 3.66 -9.44
C LEU A 81 9.21 4.14 -9.31
N ARG A 82 8.97 5.44 -9.55
CA ARG A 82 7.63 6.03 -9.53
C ARG A 82 6.71 5.38 -10.56
N GLU A 83 7.20 5.12 -11.76
CA GLU A 83 6.40 4.47 -12.81
C GLU A 83 6.15 2.98 -12.50
N LEU A 84 7.13 2.25 -11.97
CA LEU A 84 6.92 0.86 -11.53
C LEU A 84 5.83 0.76 -10.45
N VAL A 85 5.85 1.66 -9.48
CA VAL A 85 4.83 1.74 -8.44
C VAL A 85 3.48 2.19 -9.02
N ARG A 86 3.49 3.14 -9.97
CA ARG A 86 2.27 3.60 -10.65
C ARG A 86 1.53 2.44 -11.29
N GLU A 87 2.24 1.57 -12.00
CA GLU A 87 1.63 0.41 -12.65
C GLU A 87 1.04 -0.58 -11.64
N ALA A 88 1.71 -0.80 -10.51
CA ALA A 88 1.17 -1.62 -9.42
C ALA A 88 -0.10 -1.00 -8.80
N VAL A 89 -0.12 0.31 -8.57
CA VAL A 89 -1.27 1.02 -8.01
C VAL A 89 -2.45 1.04 -8.98
N LYS A 90 -2.21 1.35 -10.27
CA LYS A 90 -3.25 1.34 -11.30
C LYS A 90 -3.88 -0.03 -11.50
N ALA A 91 -3.11 -1.11 -11.32
CA ALA A 91 -3.64 -2.47 -11.45
C ALA A 91 -4.66 -2.83 -10.36
N GLU A 92 -4.60 -2.17 -9.20
CA GLU A 92 -5.45 -2.50 -8.05
C GLU A 92 -6.60 -1.52 -7.82
N LEU A 93 -6.51 -0.30 -8.34
CA LEU A 93 -7.57 0.71 -8.21
C LEU A 93 -8.62 0.59 -9.34
N PRO A 94 -9.90 0.90 -9.08
CA PRO A 94 -10.90 1.02 -10.14
C PRO A 94 -10.51 2.07 -11.18
N ASN A 95 -11.02 1.90 -12.41
CA ASN A 95 -10.80 2.87 -13.48
C ASN A 95 -11.27 4.27 -13.07
N GLY A 96 -10.40 5.27 -13.28
CA GLY A 96 -10.67 6.66 -12.93
C GLY A 96 -10.47 7.00 -11.44
N TRP A 97 -10.05 6.06 -10.60
CA TRP A 97 -9.81 6.31 -9.17
C TRP A 97 -8.37 6.70 -8.85
N PHE A 98 -7.45 6.63 -9.82
CA PHE A 98 -6.07 7.04 -9.60
C PHE A 98 -6.02 8.52 -9.16
N PRO A 99 -5.24 8.88 -8.11
CA PRO A 99 -5.21 10.24 -7.60
C PRO A 99 -4.57 11.23 -8.60
N PRO A 100 -4.74 12.54 -8.41
CA PRO A 100 -3.95 13.55 -9.11
C PRO A 100 -2.44 13.30 -8.98
N GLU A 101 -1.67 13.76 -9.96
CA GLU A 101 -0.22 13.47 -10.03
C GLU A 101 0.54 14.01 -8.80
N GLU A 102 0.13 15.19 -8.34
CA GLU A 102 0.65 15.88 -7.15
C GLU A 102 0.29 15.20 -5.82
N GLU A 103 -0.68 14.28 -5.83
CA GLU A 103 -1.15 13.50 -4.67
C GLU A 103 -0.73 12.02 -4.74
N PHE A 104 0.04 11.66 -5.77
CA PHE A 104 0.70 10.37 -5.87
C PHE A 104 2.13 10.52 -5.34
N TYR A 105 2.44 9.90 -4.21
CA TYR A 105 3.73 9.99 -3.55
C TYR A 105 4.44 8.64 -3.60
N VAL A 106 5.63 8.61 -4.21
CA VAL A 106 6.50 7.43 -4.20
C VAL A 106 7.80 7.83 -3.55
N ASN A 107 8.22 7.11 -2.50
CA ASN A 107 9.41 7.37 -1.71
C ASN A 107 9.61 8.89 -1.40
N PRO A 108 8.61 9.58 -0.81
CA PRO A 108 8.65 11.03 -0.62
C PRO A 108 9.79 11.49 0.31
N THR A 109 10.34 10.59 1.12
CA THR A 109 11.48 10.83 2.01
C THR A 109 12.84 10.61 1.34
N GLY A 110 12.86 10.32 0.03
CA GLY A 110 14.08 10.03 -0.72
C GLY A 110 14.41 8.54 -0.80
N MET A 111 15.70 8.24 -0.94
CA MET A 111 16.21 6.88 -1.18
C MET A 111 15.83 5.90 -0.06
N PHE A 112 15.39 4.70 -0.44
CA PHE A 112 15.09 3.61 0.48
C PHE A 112 15.83 2.34 0.03
N VAL A 113 17.14 2.31 0.27
CA VAL A 113 18.00 1.17 -0.12
C VAL A 113 18.16 0.18 1.03
N ILE A 114 18.35 0.69 2.25
CA ILE A 114 18.47 -0.11 3.48
C ILE A 114 17.09 -0.26 4.11
N GLY A 115 16.63 -1.49 4.31
CA GLY A 115 15.32 -1.82 4.85
C GLY A 115 15.32 -3.14 5.60
N GLY A 116 14.15 -3.57 6.08
CA GLY A 116 14.02 -4.76 6.90
C GLY A 116 14.68 -4.59 8.28
N PRO A 117 15.17 -5.67 8.90
CA PRO A 117 15.71 -5.63 10.27
C PRO A 117 16.92 -4.71 10.48
N ASP A 118 17.66 -4.39 9.40
CA ASP A 118 18.78 -3.45 9.45
C ASP A 118 18.30 -1.99 9.55
N GLY A 119 17.10 -1.70 9.03
CA GLY A 119 16.48 -0.38 9.07
C GLY A 119 15.55 -0.14 10.27
N ASP A 120 14.89 -1.18 10.79
CA ASP A 120 13.97 -1.07 11.93
C ASP A 120 13.79 -2.43 12.66
N ALA A 121 13.68 -2.39 13.98
CA ALA A 121 13.49 -3.60 14.79
C ALA A 121 12.06 -4.14 14.65
N GLY A 122 11.93 -5.42 14.26
CA GLY A 122 10.65 -6.11 14.16
C GLY A 122 10.23 -6.76 15.48
N LEU A 123 8.96 -6.60 15.87
CA LEU A 123 8.36 -7.31 17.01
C LEU A 123 6.98 -7.86 16.65
N THR A 124 6.66 -9.05 17.16
CA THR A 124 5.35 -9.69 17.00
C THR A 124 4.22 -8.80 17.53
N GLY A 125 3.09 -8.76 16.83
CA GLY A 125 1.89 -8.05 17.28
C GLY A 125 1.99 -6.51 17.22
N ARG A 126 2.89 -5.95 16.41
CA ARG A 126 3.04 -4.49 16.22
C ARG A 126 2.41 -3.94 14.94
N LYS A 127 1.51 -4.72 14.32
CA LYS A 127 0.75 -4.37 13.12
C LYS A 127 -0.72 -4.79 13.21
N ILE A 128 -1.28 -4.89 14.43
CA ILE A 128 -2.64 -5.42 14.68
C ILE A 128 -3.77 -4.69 13.93
N ILE A 129 -3.62 -3.40 13.62
CA ILE A 129 -4.61 -2.66 12.84
C ILE A 129 -4.51 -2.98 11.34
N VAL A 130 -3.30 -3.24 10.86
CA VAL A 130 -3.06 -3.77 9.51
C VAL A 130 -3.63 -5.19 9.42
N ASP A 131 -3.47 -6.00 10.46
CA ASP A 131 -4.02 -7.36 10.51
C ASP A 131 -5.57 -7.40 10.57
N THR A 132 -6.23 -6.26 10.79
CA THR A 132 -7.69 -6.18 10.98
C THR A 132 -8.35 -5.27 9.94
N TYR A 133 -8.83 -4.09 10.34
CA TYR A 133 -9.73 -3.27 9.52
C TYR A 133 -9.13 -1.91 9.11
N GLY A 134 -7.85 -1.65 9.45
CA GLY A 134 -7.12 -0.46 8.99
C GLY A 134 -7.48 0.85 9.69
N GLY A 135 -8.15 0.78 10.84
CA GLY A 135 -8.53 1.94 11.66
C GLY A 135 -9.77 1.60 12.48
#